data_AF-A0A3N7J6S9-F1
#
_entry.id   AF-A0A3N7J6S9-F1
#
_cell.length_a   1.000
_cell.length_b   1.000
_cell.length_c   1.000
_cell.angle_alpha   90.00
_cell.angle_beta   90.00
_cell.angle_gamma   90.00
#
_symmetry.space_group_name_H-M   'P 1'
#
loop_
_entity.id
_entity.type
_entity.pdbx_description
1 polymer ?
#
loop_
_entity_poly.entity_id
_entity_poly.type
_entity_poly.pdbx_seq_one_letter_code
_entity_poly.pdbx_strand_id
1 'polypeptide(L)'
;MDQQQFSTRSRGTIAALFSAVMLAACGGGGDSPAPTPAPTPTPAPAPAPAPAPAPAPAPAPAPAPAPAPAPAPADTAFATPTSATATSESGAVQSYSFAEKSAQLTSGTLSYASGEVSYSTTLAGAQAYAGAAIRLYAPNNTGSLPATTFDASSFTKLKIQLRSSTDAVLTIKLQPNPVAGDGCTATAQAIVNSTTSELVIDLNDTSFPLPDYCNGTGSKVATVKAGLYAIDVVNSATTTGTHDLSVGTVKLATH
;
A
#
# COMPACT_ATOMS: atom_id res chain seq x y z
N MET A 1 -45.47 44.34 3.70
CA MET A 1 -45.49 43.32 4.77
C MET A 1 -44.24 42.48 4.63
N ASP A 2 -43.39 42.23 5.63
CA ASP A 2 -43.09 42.85 6.94
C ASP A 2 -41.63 42.40 7.29
N GLN A 3 -40.72 43.22 7.87
CA GLN A 3 -40.55 43.51 9.32
C GLN A 3 -40.41 42.21 10.16
N GLN A 4 -39.35 41.92 10.96
CA GLN A 4 -38.22 42.70 11.52
C GLN A 4 -36.91 41.87 11.63
N GLN A 5 -35.68 42.46 11.68
CA GLN A 5 -34.79 42.74 12.86
C GLN A 5 -34.59 41.55 13.83
N PHE A 6 -33.42 41.25 14.43
CA PHE A 6 -32.27 42.01 15.01
C PHE A 6 -30.91 41.33 14.61
N SER A 7 -29.71 41.91 14.55
CA SER A 7 -28.96 42.92 15.37
C SER A 7 -28.43 42.36 16.72
N THR A 8 -27.16 42.48 17.16
CA THR A 8 -25.99 43.24 16.69
C THR A 8 -24.65 42.68 17.23
N ARG A 9 -23.53 43.03 16.56
CA ARG A 9 -22.10 43.15 17.01
C ARG A 9 -21.69 42.86 18.47
N SER A 10 -20.45 42.36 18.63
CA SER A 10 -19.44 43.03 19.49
C SER A 10 -18.00 42.85 18.97
N ARG A 11 -17.05 43.67 19.47
CA ARG A 11 -15.59 43.64 19.22
C ARG A 11 -14.87 43.89 20.55
N GLY A 12 -13.68 43.31 20.78
CA GLY A 12 -12.86 43.60 21.96
C GLY A 12 -11.37 43.34 21.74
N THR A 13 -10.54 44.37 21.94
CA THR A 13 -9.07 44.33 22.06
C THR A 13 -8.65 44.50 23.53
N ILE A 14 -7.36 44.76 23.83
CA ILE A 14 -6.74 45.12 25.14
C ILE A 14 -6.25 43.91 25.96
N ALA A 15 -5.17 43.95 26.78
CA ALA A 15 -3.81 44.55 26.65
C ALA A 15 -2.89 44.09 27.82
N ALA A 16 -1.58 43.94 27.54
CA ALA A 16 -0.40 44.38 28.32
C ALA A 16 -0.16 44.13 29.85
N LEU A 17 1.13 43.88 30.16
CA LEU A 17 1.96 44.38 31.30
C LEU A 17 2.03 43.67 32.69
N PHE A 18 3.17 43.94 33.36
CA PHE A 18 3.59 43.65 34.76
C PHE A 18 3.94 42.17 35.12
N SER A 19 4.86 41.87 36.06
CA SER A 19 5.73 42.71 36.93
C SER A 19 7.07 42.02 37.29
N ALA A 20 7.93 42.68 38.09
CA ALA A 20 9.23 42.17 38.57
C ALA A 20 9.57 42.63 40.02
N VAL A 21 10.80 42.31 40.49
CA VAL A 21 11.55 42.89 41.66
C VAL A 21 11.54 42.12 43.02
N MET A 22 12.72 41.54 43.34
CA MET A 22 13.51 41.47 44.61
C MET A 22 12.89 41.28 46.01
N LEU A 23 13.61 40.51 46.87
CA LEU A 23 13.90 40.86 48.28
C LEU A 23 15.19 40.15 48.81
N ALA A 24 15.76 40.60 49.95
CA ALA A 24 17.06 40.13 50.49
C ALA A 24 17.24 40.35 52.04
N ALA A 25 18.33 39.81 52.62
CA ALA A 25 18.76 39.87 54.05
C ALA A 25 17.85 39.10 55.06
N CYS A 26 18.21 38.73 56.31
CA CYS A 26 19.43 38.73 57.17
C CYS A 26 19.28 37.61 58.26
N GLY A 27 20.09 37.34 59.31
CA GLY A 27 21.37 37.89 59.84
C GLY A 27 21.62 37.41 61.31
N GLY A 28 22.87 37.43 61.82
CA GLY A 28 23.29 36.95 63.18
C GLY A 28 23.93 35.55 63.18
N GLY A 29 24.65 35.03 64.21
CA GLY A 29 25.07 35.52 65.54
C GLY A 29 25.01 34.36 66.59
N GLY A 30 25.94 34.12 67.52
CA GLY A 30 27.23 34.78 67.87
C GLY A 30 28.00 34.00 68.98
N ASP A 31 28.89 34.69 69.72
CA ASP A 31 29.60 34.29 70.96
C ASP A 31 30.68 33.18 70.96
N SER A 32 31.58 33.21 71.97
CA SER A 32 32.88 32.52 71.98
C SER A 32 33.41 32.20 73.41
N PRO A 33 33.92 30.98 73.66
CA PRO A 33 34.74 30.64 74.83
C PRO A 33 36.24 30.56 74.50
N ALA A 34 37.11 30.85 75.49
CA ALA A 34 38.57 30.88 75.32
C ALA A 34 39.21 29.47 75.25
N PRO A 35 40.26 29.26 74.43
CA PRO A 35 40.90 27.95 74.26
C PRO A 35 41.92 27.62 75.36
N THR A 36 41.85 26.38 75.86
CA THR A 36 42.87 25.76 76.72
C THR A 36 44.19 25.55 75.96
N PRO A 37 45.38 25.68 76.58
CA PRO A 37 46.66 25.37 75.93
C PRO A 37 46.72 23.94 75.36
N ALA A 38 47.12 23.81 74.10
CA ALA A 38 47.19 22.52 73.41
C ALA A 38 48.44 21.70 73.83
N PRO A 39 48.33 20.38 74.00
CA PRO A 39 49.46 19.51 74.30
C PRO A 39 50.40 19.35 73.09
N THR A 40 51.68 19.12 73.37
CA THR A 40 52.74 18.94 72.37
C THR A 40 52.43 17.79 71.41
N PRO A 41 52.55 17.97 70.08
CA PRO A 41 52.22 16.91 69.12
C PRO A 41 53.25 15.77 69.14
N THR A 42 52.77 14.56 69.43
CA THR A 42 53.53 13.32 69.20
C THR A 42 53.84 13.15 67.71
N PRO A 43 55.06 12.72 67.32
CA PRO A 43 55.37 12.46 65.91
C PRO A 43 54.38 11.48 65.27
N ALA A 44 53.85 11.85 64.10
CA ALA A 44 52.90 11.02 63.37
C ALA A 44 53.57 9.70 62.91
N PRO A 45 52.91 8.54 63.05
CA PRO A 45 53.40 7.29 62.47
C PRO A 45 53.61 7.42 60.95
N ALA A 46 54.65 6.77 60.43
CA ALA A 46 54.91 6.74 58.99
C ALA A 46 53.70 6.16 58.22
N PRO A 47 53.28 6.74 57.09
CA PRO A 47 52.14 6.23 56.31
C PRO A 47 52.33 4.76 55.94
N ALA A 48 51.29 3.95 56.15
CA ALA A 48 51.28 2.57 55.72
C ALA A 48 51.42 2.48 54.18
N PRO A 49 52.12 1.46 53.63
CA PRO A 49 52.20 1.27 52.18
C PRO A 49 50.83 1.22 51.53
N ALA A 50 50.66 1.95 50.42
CA ALA A 50 49.40 1.97 49.70
C ALA A 50 49.00 0.56 49.23
N PRO A 51 47.74 0.12 49.40
CA PRO A 51 47.28 -1.16 48.89
C PRO A 51 47.54 -1.31 47.38
N ALA A 52 47.98 -2.50 46.97
CA ALA A 52 48.17 -2.80 45.55
C ALA A 52 46.85 -2.60 44.77
N PRO A 53 46.88 -2.01 43.55
CA PRO A 53 45.67 -1.83 42.75
C PRO A 53 44.93 -3.15 42.52
N ALA A 54 43.61 -3.13 42.74
CA ALA A 54 42.77 -4.30 42.49
C ALA A 54 42.84 -4.71 41.00
N PRO A 55 42.83 -6.01 40.68
CA PRO A 55 42.79 -6.47 39.29
C PRO A 55 41.61 -5.86 38.53
N ALA A 56 41.86 -5.40 37.30
CA ALA A 56 40.81 -4.83 36.45
C ALA A 56 39.71 -5.88 36.18
N PRO A 57 38.42 -5.49 36.22
CA PRO A 57 37.33 -6.40 35.87
C PRO A 57 37.51 -7.03 34.49
N ALA A 58 37.21 -8.32 34.37
CA ALA A 58 37.23 -9.00 33.09
C ALA A 58 36.23 -8.35 32.10
N PRO A 59 36.56 -8.22 30.80
CA PRO A 59 35.65 -7.67 29.82
C PRO A 59 34.31 -8.41 29.80
N ALA A 60 33.21 -7.67 29.75
CA ALA A 60 31.87 -8.24 29.64
C ALA A 60 31.76 -9.07 28.33
N PRO A 61 31.03 -10.21 28.34
CA PRO A 61 30.77 -10.97 27.12
C PRO A 61 30.14 -10.09 26.04
N ALA A 62 30.59 -10.26 24.79
CA ALA A 62 30.00 -9.55 23.66
C ALA A 62 28.50 -9.88 23.55
N PRO A 63 27.63 -8.91 23.21
CA PRO A 63 26.21 -9.18 22.97
C PRO A 63 26.02 -10.29 21.94
N ALA A 64 25.08 -11.20 22.20
CA ALA A 64 24.70 -12.22 21.24
C ALA A 64 24.24 -11.55 19.92
N PRO A 65 24.56 -12.11 18.75
CA PRO A 65 24.08 -11.59 17.47
C PRO A 65 22.55 -11.45 17.47
N ALA A 66 22.06 -10.32 16.97
CA ALA A 66 20.62 -10.12 16.82
C ALA A 66 20.03 -11.22 15.92
N PRO A 67 18.79 -11.70 16.19
CA PRO A 67 18.13 -12.67 15.32
C PRO A 67 18.10 -12.18 13.87
N ALA A 68 18.33 -13.08 12.93
CA ALA A 68 18.24 -12.76 11.51
C ALA A 68 16.84 -12.22 11.17
N PRO A 69 16.71 -11.23 10.27
CA PRO A 69 15.41 -10.73 9.85
C PRO A 69 14.49 -11.85 9.36
N ALA A 70 13.20 -11.77 9.73
CA ALA A 70 12.21 -12.71 9.21
C ALA A 70 12.16 -12.64 7.68
N PRO A 71 11.91 -13.75 6.97
CA PRO A 71 11.78 -13.74 5.51
C PRO A 71 10.72 -12.74 5.06
N ALA A 72 11.04 -11.96 4.01
CA ALA A 72 10.07 -11.07 3.38
C ALA A 72 8.86 -11.89 2.87
N PRO A 73 7.60 -11.48 3.11
CA PRO A 73 6.45 -12.30 2.75
C PRO A 73 6.36 -12.47 1.23
N ALA A 74 6.45 -13.71 0.76
CA ALA A 74 6.55 -14.03 -0.66
C ALA A 74 5.32 -13.62 -1.48
N ASP A 75 5.53 -13.34 -2.76
CA ASP A 75 4.45 -13.15 -3.74
C ASP A 75 3.51 -14.37 -3.73
N THR A 76 2.23 -14.15 -3.51
CA THR A 76 1.20 -15.18 -3.62
C THR A 76 0.69 -15.23 -5.06
N ALA A 77 0.72 -16.40 -5.70
CA ALA A 77 0.12 -16.59 -7.02
C ALA A 77 -1.41 -16.42 -6.93
N PHE A 78 -1.97 -15.56 -7.77
CA PHE A 78 -3.42 -15.38 -7.92
C PHE A 78 -3.93 -16.17 -9.12
N ALA A 79 -3.22 -16.07 -10.25
CA ALA A 79 -3.51 -16.80 -11.47
C ALA A 79 -2.25 -17.00 -12.32
N THR A 80 -1.87 -18.26 -12.56
CA THR A 80 -0.83 -18.64 -13.53
C THR A 80 -1.51 -19.40 -14.68
N PRO A 81 -1.60 -18.84 -15.90
CA PRO A 81 -2.29 -19.50 -17.02
C PRO A 81 -1.67 -20.87 -17.34
N THR A 82 -2.48 -21.94 -17.37
CA THR A 82 -2.01 -23.31 -17.68
C THR A 82 -2.64 -23.89 -18.94
N SER A 83 -3.86 -23.47 -19.29
CA SER A 83 -4.60 -23.99 -20.44
C SER A 83 -5.71 -23.05 -20.87
N ALA A 84 -6.47 -23.43 -21.90
CA ALA A 84 -7.39 -22.54 -22.61
C ALA A 84 -8.53 -21.91 -21.79
N THR A 85 -8.74 -22.43 -20.57
CA THR A 85 -9.81 -22.03 -19.65
C THR A 85 -9.39 -22.07 -18.18
N ALA A 86 -8.11 -22.34 -17.84
CA ALA A 86 -7.70 -22.64 -16.46
C ALA A 86 -6.30 -22.11 -16.06
N THR A 87 -6.10 -22.01 -14.73
CA THR A 87 -4.85 -21.65 -14.07
C THR A 87 -4.31 -22.82 -13.21
N SER A 88 -3.11 -22.74 -12.64
CA SER A 88 -2.60 -23.77 -11.70
C SER A 88 -3.23 -23.70 -10.30
N GLU A 89 -3.87 -22.58 -9.97
CA GLU A 89 -4.50 -22.29 -8.68
C GLU A 89 -5.99 -22.72 -8.65
N SER A 90 -6.38 -23.61 -9.56
CA SER A 90 -7.77 -24.03 -9.82
C SER A 90 -8.72 -22.89 -10.21
N GLY A 91 -8.17 -21.73 -10.61
CA GLY A 91 -8.94 -20.63 -11.21
C GLY A 91 -9.21 -20.87 -12.70
N ALA A 92 -10.12 -20.10 -13.28
CA ALA A 92 -10.35 -20.07 -14.72
C ALA A 92 -9.71 -18.85 -15.42
N VAL A 93 -9.57 -18.98 -16.75
CA VAL A 93 -9.24 -17.89 -17.66
C VAL A 93 -10.38 -17.74 -18.67
N GLN A 94 -10.79 -16.51 -18.94
CA GLN A 94 -11.82 -16.16 -19.92
C GLN A 94 -11.38 -14.94 -20.72
N SER A 95 -11.71 -14.86 -22.00
CA SER A 95 -11.60 -13.63 -22.78
C SER A 95 -12.96 -13.06 -23.15
N TYR A 96 -13.05 -11.74 -23.27
CA TYR A 96 -14.18 -11.08 -23.91
C TYR A 96 -13.72 -9.85 -24.69
N SER A 97 -14.47 -9.48 -25.71
CA SER A 97 -14.28 -8.25 -26.48
C SER A 97 -15.56 -7.43 -26.49
N PHE A 98 -15.42 -6.10 -26.46
CA PHE A 98 -16.55 -5.17 -26.42
C PHE A 98 -16.33 -4.04 -27.44
N ALA A 99 -17.43 -3.48 -27.95
CA ALA A 99 -17.43 -2.37 -28.91
C ALA A 99 -18.81 -1.70 -28.96
N GLU A 100 -18.86 -0.37 -29.13
CA GLU A 100 -20.08 0.38 -29.49
C GLU A 100 -20.70 -0.15 -30.79
N LYS A 101 -19.85 -0.48 -31.75
CA LYS A 101 -20.19 -0.94 -33.10
C LYS A 101 -19.57 -2.32 -33.27
N SER A 102 -20.23 -3.36 -32.77
CA SER A 102 -19.76 -4.75 -32.82
C SER A 102 -19.36 -5.21 -34.23
N ALA A 103 -20.09 -4.77 -35.26
CA ALA A 103 -19.77 -5.05 -36.67
C ALA A 103 -18.45 -4.44 -37.19
N GLN A 104 -17.77 -3.59 -36.41
CA GLN A 104 -16.43 -3.06 -36.70
C GLN A 104 -15.33 -3.70 -35.84
N LEU A 105 -15.67 -4.64 -34.95
CA LEU A 105 -14.71 -5.36 -34.11
C LEU A 105 -14.63 -6.83 -34.58
N THR A 106 -13.41 -7.32 -34.76
CA THR A 106 -13.14 -8.75 -35.00
C THR A 106 -12.39 -9.32 -33.82
N SER A 107 -13.02 -10.23 -33.08
CA SER A 107 -12.39 -10.99 -31.99
C SER A 107 -11.35 -11.96 -32.55
N GLY A 108 -10.14 -11.97 -31.98
CA GLY A 108 -9.14 -12.98 -32.27
C GLY A 108 -9.43 -14.31 -31.59
N THR A 109 -8.61 -15.32 -31.88
CA THR A 109 -8.63 -16.60 -31.16
C THR A 109 -7.80 -16.49 -29.88
N LEU A 110 -8.33 -16.98 -28.76
CA LEU A 110 -7.62 -17.05 -27.49
C LEU A 110 -6.53 -18.13 -27.56
N SER A 111 -5.28 -17.75 -27.33
CA SER A 111 -4.08 -18.55 -27.58
C SER A 111 -3.19 -18.64 -26.33
N TYR A 112 -2.40 -19.72 -26.23
CA TYR A 112 -1.85 -20.16 -24.96
C TYR A 112 -0.45 -20.77 -25.05
N ALA A 113 0.35 -20.48 -24.04
CA ALA A 113 1.58 -21.20 -23.71
C ALA A 113 1.61 -21.46 -22.19
N SER A 114 2.54 -22.29 -21.71
CA SER A 114 2.66 -22.57 -20.28
C SER A 114 3.07 -21.29 -19.53
N GLY A 115 2.18 -20.80 -18.66
CA GLY A 115 2.37 -19.54 -17.93
C GLY A 115 1.96 -18.27 -18.69
N GLU A 116 1.29 -18.37 -19.84
CA GLU A 116 0.92 -17.22 -20.69
C GLU A 116 -0.40 -17.42 -21.45
N VAL A 117 -1.24 -16.38 -21.48
CA VAL A 117 -2.45 -16.28 -22.31
C VAL A 117 -2.40 -15.03 -23.20
N SER A 118 -2.61 -15.23 -24.49
CA SER A 118 -2.64 -14.21 -25.55
C SER A 118 -4.03 -14.09 -26.17
N TYR A 119 -4.59 -12.88 -26.14
CA TYR A 119 -5.84 -12.51 -26.81
C TYR A 119 -5.62 -11.27 -27.67
N SER A 120 -6.40 -11.12 -28.74
CA SER A 120 -6.33 -9.95 -29.61
C SER A 120 -7.70 -9.57 -30.15
N THR A 121 -7.83 -8.33 -30.60
CA THR A 121 -8.96 -7.90 -31.42
C THR A 121 -8.51 -6.89 -32.46
N THR A 122 -9.09 -6.94 -33.67
CA THR A 122 -8.86 -5.94 -34.71
C THR A 122 -10.09 -5.04 -34.83
N LEU A 123 -9.87 -3.73 -34.73
CA LEU A 123 -10.90 -2.70 -34.86
C LEU A 123 -10.79 -2.00 -36.22
N ALA A 124 -11.88 -1.93 -36.97
CA ALA A 124 -11.93 -1.36 -38.32
C ALA A 124 -12.19 0.17 -38.34
N GLY A 125 -12.53 0.79 -37.21
CA GLY A 125 -12.84 2.21 -37.12
C GLY A 125 -12.93 2.71 -35.68
N ALA A 126 -12.58 3.98 -35.45
CA ALA A 126 -12.50 4.56 -34.11
C ALA A 126 -13.85 4.55 -33.34
N GLN A 127 -13.75 4.27 -32.04
CA GLN A 127 -14.84 4.14 -31.06
C GLN A 127 -14.31 4.65 -29.71
N ALA A 128 -15.17 5.22 -28.86
CA ALA A 128 -14.75 5.66 -27.52
C ALA A 128 -14.72 4.48 -26.52
N TYR A 129 -15.60 3.48 -26.72
CA TYR A 129 -15.66 2.27 -25.91
C TYR A 129 -15.58 0.99 -26.76
N ALA A 130 -14.35 0.53 -27.01
CA ALA A 130 -14.09 -0.82 -27.50
C ALA A 130 -12.80 -1.40 -26.87
N GLY A 131 -12.59 -2.71 -26.97
CA GLY A 131 -11.38 -3.35 -26.43
C GLY A 131 -11.41 -4.88 -26.39
N ALA A 132 -10.23 -5.44 -26.09
CA ALA A 132 -10.00 -6.85 -25.80
C ALA A 132 -9.67 -7.02 -24.31
N ALA A 133 -10.22 -8.04 -23.66
CA ALA A 133 -10.03 -8.29 -22.24
C ALA A 133 -9.72 -9.76 -21.96
N ILE A 134 -8.84 -9.99 -20.99
CA ILE A 134 -8.58 -11.28 -20.36
C ILE A 134 -8.98 -11.16 -18.89
N ARG A 135 -9.95 -11.98 -18.49
CA ARG A 135 -10.39 -12.18 -17.12
C ARG A 135 -9.66 -13.39 -16.55
N LEU A 136 -8.94 -13.19 -15.45
CA LEU A 136 -8.37 -14.26 -14.64
C LEU A 136 -9.18 -14.35 -13.34
N TYR A 137 -9.80 -15.49 -13.11
CA TYR A 137 -10.56 -15.73 -11.88
C TYR A 137 -9.63 -16.06 -10.71
N ALA A 138 -10.08 -15.75 -9.50
CA ALA A 138 -9.37 -16.07 -8.26
C ALA A 138 -9.20 -17.58 -8.07
N PRO A 139 -8.25 -18.04 -7.23
CA PRO A 139 -8.06 -19.45 -6.94
C PRO A 139 -9.36 -20.19 -6.60
N ASN A 140 -9.53 -21.39 -7.16
CA ASN A 140 -10.73 -22.23 -7.08
C ASN A 140 -12.03 -21.64 -7.69
N ASN A 141 -11.98 -20.58 -8.49
CA ASN A 141 -13.16 -19.98 -9.13
C ASN A 141 -13.16 -20.16 -10.66
N THR A 142 -14.27 -20.64 -11.20
CA THR A 142 -14.41 -21.03 -12.61
C THR A 142 -15.40 -20.17 -13.41
N GLY A 143 -15.86 -19.06 -12.85
CA GLY A 143 -16.90 -18.21 -13.45
C GLY A 143 -18.34 -18.65 -13.16
N SER A 144 -18.55 -19.87 -12.65
CA SER A 144 -19.84 -20.40 -12.23
C SER A 144 -20.06 -20.31 -10.71
N LEU A 145 -21.33 -20.24 -10.28
CA LEU A 145 -21.71 -20.36 -8.87
C LEU A 145 -21.71 -21.83 -8.40
N PRO A 146 -21.45 -22.12 -7.10
CA PRO A 146 -21.13 -21.17 -6.04
C PRO A 146 -19.70 -20.62 -6.15
N ALA A 147 -19.58 -19.29 -6.15
CA ALA A 147 -18.29 -18.61 -6.14
C ALA A 147 -17.71 -18.58 -4.73
N THR A 148 -16.39 -18.71 -4.62
CA THR A 148 -15.63 -18.56 -3.38
C THR A 148 -14.89 -17.21 -3.38
N THR A 149 -14.98 -16.47 -2.29
CA THR A 149 -14.29 -15.17 -2.14
C THR A 149 -12.83 -15.38 -1.77
N PHE A 150 -11.91 -14.80 -2.52
CA PHE A 150 -10.50 -14.72 -2.14
C PHE A 150 -10.27 -13.43 -1.35
N ASP A 151 -9.83 -13.54 -0.10
CA ASP A 151 -9.47 -12.37 0.71
C ASP A 151 -8.08 -11.86 0.34
N ALA A 152 -8.04 -10.77 -0.43
CA ALA A 152 -6.83 -10.06 -0.81
C ALA A 152 -6.48 -8.88 0.13
N SER A 153 -7.14 -8.74 1.29
CA SER A 153 -7.03 -7.54 2.13
C SER A 153 -5.62 -7.27 2.66
N SER A 154 -4.86 -8.34 2.93
CA SER A 154 -3.46 -8.31 3.40
C SER A 154 -2.45 -7.86 2.35
N PHE A 155 -2.81 -7.88 1.06
CA PHE A 155 -1.91 -7.50 -0.02
C PHE A 155 -1.98 -6.01 -0.35
N THR A 156 -0.82 -5.44 -0.62
CA THR A 156 -0.61 -4.01 -0.91
C THR A 156 -0.21 -3.78 -2.36
N LYS A 157 0.12 -4.83 -3.13
CA LYS A 157 0.46 -4.76 -4.55
C LYS A 157 -0.12 -5.91 -5.37
N LEU A 158 -0.48 -5.60 -6.60
CA LEU A 158 -0.82 -6.52 -7.69
C LEU A 158 0.33 -6.47 -8.70
N LYS A 159 0.87 -7.64 -9.06
CA LYS A 159 1.90 -7.81 -10.09
C LYS A 159 1.30 -8.63 -11.23
N ILE A 160 1.32 -8.07 -12.44
CA ILE A 160 0.84 -8.73 -13.66
C ILE A 160 2.06 -8.85 -14.59
N GLN A 161 2.54 -10.07 -14.81
CA GLN A 161 3.55 -10.27 -15.86
C GLN A 161 2.93 -9.95 -17.22
N LEU A 162 3.59 -9.08 -17.97
CA LEU A 162 3.16 -8.70 -19.32
C LEU A 162 4.05 -9.37 -20.35
N ARG A 163 3.42 -9.79 -21.44
CA ARG A 163 4.05 -10.51 -22.55
C ARG A 163 3.73 -9.86 -23.91
N SER A 164 2.83 -8.88 -23.94
CA SER A 164 2.56 -8.09 -25.13
C SER A 164 3.75 -7.21 -25.50
N SER A 165 3.96 -7.01 -26.80
CA SER A 165 4.98 -6.14 -27.38
C SER A 165 4.45 -4.79 -27.86
N THR A 166 3.17 -4.48 -27.61
CA THR A 166 2.51 -3.25 -28.04
C THR A 166 2.47 -2.18 -26.95
N ASP A 167 2.79 -0.93 -27.31
CA ASP A 167 2.51 0.24 -26.47
C ASP A 167 0.99 0.43 -26.32
N ALA A 168 0.50 0.53 -25.07
CA ALA A 168 -0.94 0.50 -24.76
C ALA A 168 -1.28 1.25 -23.47
N VAL A 169 -2.57 1.59 -23.31
CA VAL A 169 -3.14 2.01 -22.01
C VAL A 169 -4.03 0.88 -21.51
N LEU A 170 -3.48 0.05 -20.62
CA LEU A 170 -4.22 -1.04 -20.02
C LEU A 170 -5.18 -0.52 -18.96
N THR A 171 -6.40 -1.05 -18.94
CA THR A 171 -7.38 -0.82 -17.89
C THR A 171 -7.50 -2.09 -17.05
N ILE A 172 -7.23 -2.00 -15.75
CA ILE A 172 -7.21 -3.15 -14.83
C ILE A 172 -8.38 -3.05 -13.86
N LYS A 173 -9.24 -4.07 -13.80
CA LYS A 173 -10.44 -4.08 -12.94
C LYS A 173 -10.36 -5.18 -11.90
N LEU A 174 -10.67 -4.84 -10.65
CA LEU A 174 -10.79 -5.80 -9.54
C LEU A 174 -12.27 -6.15 -9.35
N GLN A 175 -12.65 -7.37 -9.72
CA GLN A 175 -14.05 -7.82 -9.67
C GLN A 175 -14.32 -8.51 -8.32
N PRO A 176 -15.22 -7.97 -7.46
CA PRO A 176 -15.67 -8.67 -6.27
C PRO A 176 -16.77 -9.70 -6.60
N ASN A 177 -17.04 -10.62 -5.66
CA ASN A 177 -18.28 -11.41 -5.66
C ASN A 177 -19.03 -11.28 -4.32
N PRO A 178 -20.32 -10.88 -4.31
CA PRO A 178 -21.10 -10.43 -5.46
C PRO A 178 -20.55 -9.11 -6.04
N VAL A 179 -20.74 -8.91 -7.34
CA VAL A 179 -20.56 -7.59 -7.96
C VAL A 179 -21.64 -6.65 -7.41
N ALA A 180 -21.30 -5.38 -7.20
CA ALA A 180 -22.28 -4.38 -6.79
C ALA A 180 -23.44 -4.27 -7.80
N GLY A 181 -24.65 -3.95 -7.33
CA GLY A 181 -25.86 -3.96 -8.17
C GLY A 181 -25.89 -2.90 -9.28
N ASP A 182 -24.95 -1.95 -9.24
CA ASP A 182 -24.69 -0.94 -10.27
C ASP A 182 -23.68 -1.42 -11.35
N GLY A 183 -23.09 -2.61 -11.18
CA GLY A 183 -22.06 -3.16 -12.05
C GLY A 183 -20.67 -2.55 -11.87
N CYS A 184 -20.44 -1.70 -10.86
CA CYS A 184 -19.16 -1.03 -10.67
C CYS A 184 -18.09 -1.90 -9.99
N THR A 185 -16.84 -1.63 -10.36
CA THR A 185 -15.64 -2.36 -9.97
C THR A 185 -14.46 -1.38 -9.91
N ALA A 186 -13.59 -1.53 -8.91
CA ALA A 186 -12.39 -0.71 -8.77
C ALA A 186 -11.50 -0.87 -10.02
N THR A 187 -11.31 0.23 -10.75
CA THR A 187 -10.68 0.24 -12.08
C THR A 187 -9.48 1.20 -12.13
N ALA A 188 -8.27 0.66 -12.30
CA ALA A 188 -7.03 1.40 -12.53
C ALA A 188 -6.72 1.53 -14.03
N GLN A 189 -5.85 2.48 -14.39
CA GLN A 189 -5.24 2.56 -15.72
C GLN A 189 -3.72 2.57 -15.60
N ALA A 190 -3.05 1.90 -16.54
CA ALA A 190 -1.60 1.83 -16.62
C ALA A 190 -1.13 2.02 -18.06
N ILE A 191 -0.24 2.99 -18.28
CA ILE A 191 0.47 3.15 -19.55
C ILE A 191 1.62 2.15 -19.58
N VAL A 192 1.64 1.29 -20.60
CA VAL A 192 2.67 0.26 -20.79
C VAL A 192 3.29 0.40 -22.16
N ASN A 193 4.53 -0.06 -22.31
CA ASN A 193 5.24 -0.06 -23.58
C ASN A 193 5.76 -1.47 -23.92
N SER A 194 6.22 -1.62 -25.16
CA SER A 194 6.92 -2.78 -25.74
C SER A 194 8.08 -3.37 -24.92
N THR A 195 8.58 -2.67 -23.90
CA THR A 195 9.64 -3.15 -22.98
C THR A 195 9.15 -3.49 -21.57
N THR A 196 7.85 -3.30 -21.29
CA THR A 196 7.25 -3.47 -19.95
C THR A 196 6.90 -4.95 -19.72
N SER A 197 7.76 -5.67 -18.99
CA SER A 197 7.61 -7.11 -18.72
C SER A 197 6.82 -7.45 -17.43
N GLU A 198 6.66 -6.51 -16.52
CA GLU A 198 5.78 -6.62 -15.35
C GLU A 198 5.11 -5.28 -15.08
N LEU A 199 3.78 -5.30 -14.91
CA LEU A 199 2.97 -4.18 -14.43
C LEU A 199 2.72 -4.36 -12.94
N VAL A 200 3.15 -3.39 -12.14
CA VAL A 200 2.94 -3.34 -10.69
C VAL A 200 1.95 -2.23 -10.37
N ILE A 201 0.91 -2.54 -9.58
CA ILE A 201 -0.14 -1.61 -9.15
C ILE A 201 -0.29 -1.71 -7.64
N ASP A 202 -0.21 -0.59 -6.93
CA ASP A 202 -0.48 -0.57 -5.49
C ASP A 202 -1.99 -0.75 -5.21
N LEU A 203 -2.33 -1.64 -4.31
CA LEU A 203 -3.69 -2.05 -3.98
C LEU A 203 -4.31 -1.15 -2.90
N ASN A 204 -4.37 0.15 -3.22
CA ASN A 204 -4.92 1.24 -2.41
C ASN A 204 -5.84 2.14 -3.26
N ASP A 205 -6.66 2.99 -2.62
CA ASP A 205 -7.64 3.83 -3.33
C ASP A 205 -7.02 4.95 -4.22
N THR A 206 -5.70 5.20 -4.17
CA THR A 206 -5.03 6.21 -5.04
C THR A 206 -4.53 5.66 -6.37
N SER A 207 -4.26 4.36 -6.48
CA SER A 207 -3.99 3.69 -7.78
C SER A 207 -5.27 3.34 -8.53
N PHE A 208 -6.41 3.41 -7.84
CA PHE A 208 -7.75 3.28 -8.38
C PHE A 208 -8.55 4.59 -8.14
N PRO A 209 -8.09 5.75 -8.66
CA PRO A 209 -8.54 7.07 -8.20
C PRO A 209 -9.73 7.64 -8.96
N LEU A 210 -10.42 6.85 -9.80
CA LEU A 210 -11.61 7.35 -10.50
C LEU A 210 -12.66 7.71 -9.43
N PRO A 211 -13.18 8.95 -9.44
CA PRO A 211 -13.77 9.59 -8.26
C PRO A 211 -15.01 8.83 -7.80
N ASP A 212 -14.87 8.15 -6.67
CA ASP A 212 -15.87 7.32 -5.99
C ASP A 212 -16.80 6.56 -6.97
N TYR A 213 -16.30 5.43 -7.50
CA TYR A 213 -16.94 4.60 -8.54
C TYR A 213 -18.47 4.55 -8.48
N CYS A 214 -19.14 4.64 -9.63
CA CYS A 214 -20.60 4.77 -9.74
C CYS A 214 -21.17 5.96 -8.93
N ASN A 215 -20.73 7.18 -9.24
CA ASN A 215 -21.33 8.43 -8.76
C ASN A 215 -21.34 8.60 -7.22
N GLY A 216 -20.42 7.96 -6.51
CA GLY A 216 -20.32 7.97 -5.05
C GLY A 216 -20.73 6.69 -4.33
N THR A 217 -21.29 5.68 -5.01
CA THR A 217 -21.94 4.52 -4.35
C THR A 217 -21.19 3.19 -4.44
N GLY A 218 -20.15 3.09 -5.26
CA GLY A 218 -19.42 1.86 -5.53
C GLY A 218 -18.51 1.40 -4.39
N SER A 219 -18.07 0.15 -4.47
CA SER A 219 -17.24 -0.49 -3.44
C SER A 219 -15.81 0.08 -3.43
N LYS A 220 -15.34 0.50 -2.24
CA LYS A 220 -13.94 0.91 -1.99
C LYS A 220 -12.96 -0.22 -2.30
N VAL A 221 -11.70 0.09 -2.60
CA VAL A 221 -10.69 -0.94 -2.93
C VAL A 221 -10.54 -1.93 -1.77
N ALA A 222 -10.55 -1.47 -0.52
CA ALA A 222 -10.53 -2.33 0.65
C ALA A 222 -11.68 -3.36 0.69
N THR A 223 -12.91 -2.95 0.35
CA THR A 223 -14.09 -3.84 0.29
C THR A 223 -13.97 -4.82 -0.88
N VAL A 224 -13.48 -4.37 -2.03
CA VAL A 224 -13.27 -5.23 -3.20
C VAL A 224 -12.21 -6.30 -2.93
N LYS A 225 -11.13 -5.96 -2.20
CA LYS A 225 -10.08 -6.93 -1.82
C LYS A 225 -10.59 -8.03 -0.90
N ALA A 226 -11.45 -7.73 0.06
CA ALA A 226 -12.02 -8.71 0.99
C ALA A 226 -12.92 -9.77 0.31
N GLY A 227 -13.42 -9.47 -0.90
CA GLY A 227 -14.30 -10.35 -1.68
C GLY A 227 -13.83 -10.60 -3.11
N LEU A 228 -12.51 -10.55 -3.37
CA LEU A 228 -11.96 -10.59 -4.72
C LEU A 228 -12.30 -11.92 -5.41
N TYR A 229 -12.77 -11.85 -6.66
CA TYR A 229 -13.28 -12.99 -7.41
C TYR A 229 -12.67 -13.11 -8.81
N ALA A 230 -12.31 -11.99 -9.45
CA ALA A 230 -11.53 -11.98 -10.68
C ALA A 230 -10.74 -10.68 -10.86
N ILE A 231 -9.76 -10.71 -11.75
CA ILE A 231 -9.03 -9.53 -12.25
C ILE A 231 -9.22 -9.48 -13.76
N ASP A 232 -9.74 -8.37 -14.27
CA ASP A 232 -9.79 -8.09 -15.70
C ASP A 232 -8.55 -7.28 -16.10
N VAL A 233 -7.79 -7.80 -17.05
CA VAL A 233 -6.77 -7.05 -17.79
C VAL A 233 -7.39 -6.68 -19.13
N VAL A 234 -7.46 -5.38 -19.46
CA VAL A 234 -8.14 -4.89 -20.66
C VAL A 234 -7.21 -4.01 -21.48
N ASN A 235 -7.04 -4.31 -22.77
CA ASN A 235 -6.47 -3.38 -23.74
C ASN A 235 -7.61 -2.64 -24.47
N SER A 236 -7.67 -1.32 -24.30
CA SER A 236 -8.77 -0.49 -24.81
C SER A 236 -8.54 -0.06 -26.26
N ALA A 237 -9.32 -0.64 -27.17
CA ALA A 237 -9.27 -0.39 -28.60
C ALA A 237 -9.98 0.92 -28.97
N THR A 238 -9.32 2.06 -28.77
CA THR A 238 -9.89 3.38 -29.15
C THR A 238 -9.58 3.77 -30.61
N THR A 239 -8.60 3.12 -31.24
CA THR A 239 -8.11 3.40 -32.59
C THR A 239 -8.27 2.21 -33.53
N THR A 240 -8.31 2.47 -34.84
CA THR A 240 -8.24 1.43 -35.87
C THR A 240 -6.91 0.67 -35.79
N GLY A 241 -6.95 -0.66 -35.87
CA GLY A 241 -5.76 -1.52 -35.80
C GLY A 241 -5.99 -2.77 -34.96
N THR A 242 -4.92 -3.55 -34.74
CA THR A 242 -4.93 -4.69 -33.81
C THR A 242 -4.57 -4.22 -32.40
N HIS A 243 -5.32 -4.69 -31.42
CA HIS A 243 -5.12 -4.45 -30.00
C HIS A 243 -4.85 -5.80 -29.34
N ASP A 244 -3.56 -6.12 -29.24
CA ASP A 244 -3.06 -7.37 -28.66
C ASP A 244 -2.91 -7.25 -27.13
N LEU A 245 -3.14 -8.37 -26.44
CA LEU A 245 -3.00 -8.47 -25.00
C LEU A 245 -2.45 -9.86 -24.65
N SER A 246 -1.20 -9.93 -24.22
CA SER A 246 -0.62 -11.15 -23.64
C SER A 246 -0.24 -10.96 -22.18
N VAL A 247 -0.76 -11.84 -21.32
CA VAL A 247 -0.68 -11.81 -19.86
C VAL A 247 -0.07 -13.11 -19.36
N GLY A 248 0.97 -12.99 -18.54
CA GLY A 248 1.62 -14.11 -17.88
C GLY A 248 1.03 -14.41 -16.49
N THR A 249 1.89 -14.78 -15.55
CA THR A 249 1.51 -14.94 -14.13
C THR A 249 1.00 -13.63 -13.51
N VAL A 250 -0.10 -13.72 -12.77
CA VAL A 250 -0.65 -12.67 -11.91
C VAL A 250 -0.43 -13.05 -10.44
N LYS A 251 0.11 -12.12 -9.64
CA LYS A 251 0.45 -12.32 -8.23
C LYS A 251 0.00 -11.15 -7.35
N LEU A 252 -0.14 -11.43 -6.07
CA LEU A 252 -0.40 -10.45 -5.02
C LEU A 252 0.78 -10.42 -4.03
N ALA A 253 1.18 -9.22 -3.60
CA ALA A 253 2.36 -9.00 -2.77
C ALA A 253 2.04 -8.02 -1.61
N THR A 254 2.87 -8.08 -0.56
CA THR A 254 2.70 -7.26 0.67
C THR A 254 3.60 -6.02 0.71
N HIS A 255 4.53 -5.90 -0.23
CA HIS A 255 5.52 -4.83 -0.36
C HIS A 255 6.07 -4.74 -1.79
#